data_AF-A0A6I1TXV4-F1
#
_entry.id   AF-A0A6I1TXV4-F1
#
_cell.length_a   1.000
_cell.length_b   1.000
_cell.length_c   1.000
_cell.angle_alpha   90.00
_cell.angle_beta   90.00
_cell.angle_gamma   90.00
#
_symmetry.space_group_name_H-M   'P 1'
#
loop_
_entity.id
_entity.type
_entity.pdbx_description
1 polymer ?
#
loop_
_entity_poly.entity_id
_entity_poly.type
_entity_poly.pdbx_seq_one_letter_code
_entity_poly.pdbx_strand_id
1 'polypeptide(L)'
;METKPFKTFREQIELLKSRGLTIRDENRAISILSTYSYYEIINGYKEIGIEQGEKFKEGATFEKLVDFFLMDKSIRTNINLALQEIEAHLRTVLSYVVAEHYTADQNKYLQRENYERGAKKFKESERSKFLRKCYKITQDKTQPYKHYREKHGNVPPWILVKGMTFGHLITFYKLQKSHIKTEVIQRMTGLDKENIDNDIKQLFINVFYFLLSYRNRCAHLGRVYNFTTEKNKINYNKFFHNRLHITEEDYKNGQGQNGLRALIFSLTLFKTWGPVSPVGLLNFQIMEAINSYLLKYPEDRDYINQQIGGELIPIV
;
A
#
# COMPACT_ATOMS: atom_id res chain seq x y z
N MET A 1 -1.94 4.24 35.47
CA MET A 1 -1.39 4.79 34.21
C MET A 1 -1.14 6.26 34.43
N GLU A 2 0.11 6.71 34.33
CA GLU A 2 0.39 8.15 34.34
C GLU A 2 -0.14 8.79 33.06
N THR A 3 -0.92 9.84 33.22
CA THR A 3 -1.41 10.67 32.10
C THR A 3 -0.23 11.42 31.49
N LYS A 4 -0.12 11.47 30.16
CA LYS A 4 0.84 12.35 29.47
C LYS A 4 0.22 13.74 29.31
N PRO A 5 0.58 14.75 30.12
CA PRO A 5 -0.05 16.06 30.08
C PRO A 5 0.30 16.80 28.79
N PHE A 6 -0.52 17.81 28.46
CA PHE A 6 -0.23 18.74 27.36
C PHE A 6 1.15 19.39 27.56
N LYS A 7 1.85 19.59 26.44
CA LYS A 7 3.11 20.35 26.35
C LYS A 7 3.07 21.25 25.13
N THR A 8 3.35 22.53 25.34
CA THR A 8 3.64 23.50 24.28
C THR A 8 4.86 23.05 23.46
N PHE A 9 5.03 23.60 22.26
CA PHE A 9 6.19 23.26 21.43
C PHE A 9 7.52 23.57 22.12
N ARG A 10 7.61 24.67 22.87
CA ARG A 10 8.80 25.00 23.67
C ARG A 10 9.07 23.95 24.75
N GLU A 11 8.05 23.52 25.49
CA GLU A 11 8.20 22.44 26.48
C GLU A 11 8.56 21.08 25.84
N GLN A 12 8.14 20.83 24.60
CA GLN A 12 8.56 19.65 23.85
C GLN A 12 10.04 19.73 23.47
N ILE A 13 10.55 20.90 23.06
CA ILE A 13 11.97 21.13 22.79
C ILE A 13 12.80 20.88 24.06
N GLU A 14 12.40 21.46 25.19
CA GLU A 14 13.11 21.25 26.47
C GLU A 14 13.10 19.78 26.91
N LEU A 15 11.98 19.06 26.71
CA LEU A 15 11.91 17.62 26.95
C LEU A 15 12.88 16.82 26.07
N LEU A 16 13.05 17.20 24.81
CA LEU A 16 13.98 16.52 23.89
C LEU A 16 15.43 16.76 24.30
N LYS A 17 15.78 17.99 24.65
CA LYS A 17 17.11 18.32 25.19
C LYS A 17 17.40 17.56 26.48
N SER A 18 16.44 17.49 27.41
CA SER A 18 16.60 16.75 28.66
C SER A 18 16.77 15.24 28.46
N ARG A 19 16.39 14.73 27.29
CA ARG A 19 16.60 13.34 26.86
C ARG A 19 17.91 13.12 26.12
N GLY A 20 18.75 14.15 25.97
CA GLY A 20 20.04 14.08 25.28
C GLY A 20 19.98 14.36 23.78
N LEU A 21 18.83 14.83 23.24
CA LEU A 21 18.74 15.18 21.83
C LEU A 21 19.31 16.59 21.60
N THR A 22 20.33 16.69 20.75
CA THR A 22 20.88 17.97 20.32
C THR A 22 19.93 18.64 19.32
N ILE A 23 19.63 19.92 19.54
CA ILE A 23 18.79 20.73 18.64
C ILE A 23 19.60 21.96 18.26
N ARG A 24 19.96 22.09 16.97
CA ARG A 24 20.86 23.16 16.51
C ARG A 24 20.10 24.47 16.30
N ASP A 25 18.85 24.39 15.85
CA ASP A 25 17.96 25.53 15.63
C ASP A 25 16.59 25.25 16.24
N GLU A 26 16.35 25.83 17.42
CA GLU A 26 15.10 25.64 18.16
C GLU A 26 13.89 26.26 17.46
N ASN A 27 14.06 27.41 16.80
CA ASN A 27 12.96 28.07 16.10
C ASN A 27 12.50 27.23 14.92
N ARG A 28 13.47 26.67 14.17
CA ARG A 28 13.18 25.71 13.10
C ARG A 28 12.55 24.44 13.64
N ALA A 29 13.03 23.91 14.76
CA ALA A 29 12.46 22.72 15.39
C ALA A 29 11.00 22.94 15.83
N ILE A 30 10.68 24.10 16.42
CA ILE A 30 9.31 24.50 16.75
C ILE A 30 8.44 24.57 15.49
N SER A 31 8.92 25.21 14.43
CA SER A 31 8.20 25.30 13.15
C SER A 31 7.89 23.91 12.57
N ILE A 32 8.87 23.01 12.60
CA ILE A 32 8.71 21.63 12.18
C ILE A 32 7.69 20.88 13.04
N LEU A 33 7.78 20.97 14.38
CA LEU A 33 6.84 20.32 15.30
C LEU A 33 5.41 20.87 15.21
N SER A 34 5.26 22.14 14.80
CA SER A 34 3.97 22.74 14.52
C SER A 34 3.34 22.25 13.21
N THR A 35 4.16 21.73 12.29
CA THR A 35 3.72 21.16 11.00
C THR A 35 3.52 19.65 11.08
N TYR A 36 4.44 18.93 11.71
CA TYR A 36 4.41 17.49 11.92
C TYR A 36 4.48 17.22 13.41
N SER A 37 3.46 16.54 13.95
CA SER A 37 3.35 16.35 15.39
C SER A 37 4.57 15.66 15.99
N TYR A 38 4.81 15.91 17.28
CA TYR A 38 5.85 15.22 18.06
C TYR A 38 5.80 13.69 17.90
N TYR A 39 4.59 13.12 17.85
CA TYR A 39 4.42 11.68 17.69
C TYR A 39 4.97 11.21 16.33
N GLU A 40 4.64 11.92 15.26
CA GLU A 40 5.04 11.55 13.89
C GLU A 40 6.55 11.52 13.74
N ILE A 41 7.26 12.56 14.23
CA ILE A 41 8.72 12.62 14.08
C ILE A 41 9.42 11.83 15.18
N ILE A 42 9.15 12.13 16.44
CA ILE A 42 9.96 11.61 17.53
C ILE A 42 9.57 10.15 17.79
N ASN A 43 8.31 9.86 18.07
CA ASN A 43 7.92 8.48 18.37
C ASN A 43 8.04 7.55 17.16
N GLY A 44 7.85 8.07 15.95
CA GLY A 44 7.98 7.31 14.72
C GLY A 44 9.42 6.90 14.39
N TYR A 45 10.42 7.71 14.75
CA TYR A 45 11.78 7.58 14.20
C TYR A 45 12.91 7.61 15.23
N LYS A 46 12.61 7.82 16.52
CA LYS A 46 13.62 7.83 17.60
C LYS A 46 14.49 6.58 17.70
N GLU A 47 14.03 5.44 17.18
CA GLU A 47 14.78 4.17 17.21
C GLU A 47 16.18 4.27 16.59
N ILE A 48 16.38 5.16 15.61
CA ILE A 48 17.70 5.36 14.98
C ILE A 48 18.69 6.10 15.88
N GLY A 49 18.19 6.86 16.87
CA GLY A 49 18.99 7.72 17.74
C GLY A 49 18.93 7.39 19.23
N ILE A 50 18.11 6.42 19.65
CA ILE A 50 17.96 6.04 21.06
C ILE A 50 19.09 5.13 21.53
N GLU A 51 19.55 5.37 22.75
CA GLU A 51 20.47 4.50 23.49
C GLU A 51 19.69 3.54 24.39
N GLN A 52 18.87 4.08 25.30
CA GLN A 52 18.07 3.30 26.24
C GLN A 52 16.77 4.00 26.62
N GLY A 53 15.64 3.29 26.52
CA GLY A 53 14.33 3.80 26.91
C GLY A 53 13.90 5.00 26.07
N GLU A 54 13.98 6.20 26.65
CA GLU A 54 13.66 7.48 25.98
C GLU A 54 14.89 8.40 25.85
N LYS A 55 16.09 7.93 26.24
CA LYS A 55 17.34 8.69 26.13
C LYS A 55 18.00 8.47 24.78
N PHE A 56 18.47 9.57 24.19
CA PHE A 56 19.19 9.58 22.93
C PHE A 56 20.69 9.36 23.15
N LYS A 57 21.34 8.75 22.15
CA LYS A 57 22.79 8.58 22.09
C LYS A 57 23.48 9.93 22.05
N GLU A 58 24.72 9.99 22.55
CA GLU A 58 25.57 11.17 22.40
C GLU A 58 25.72 11.53 20.91
N GLY A 59 25.58 12.82 20.58
CA GLY A 59 25.63 13.32 19.20
C GLY A 59 24.35 13.10 18.38
N ALA A 60 23.30 12.47 18.92
CA ALA A 60 22.00 12.41 18.25
C ALA A 60 21.41 13.81 18.08
N THR A 61 20.94 14.12 16.87
CA THR A 61 20.38 15.44 16.54
C THR A 61 18.93 15.34 16.10
N PHE A 62 18.15 16.38 16.40
CA PHE A 62 16.78 16.51 15.92
C PHE A 62 16.72 16.56 14.40
N GLU A 63 17.69 17.23 13.77
CA GLU A 63 17.80 17.33 12.32
C GLU A 63 17.96 15.96 11.65
N LYS A 64 18.74 15.04 12.26
CA LYS A 64 18.86 13.66 11.77
C LYS A 64 17.53 12.92 11.81
N LEU A 65 16.77 13.02 12.91
CA LEU A 65 15.43 12.41 13.01
C LEU A 65 14.47 12.97 11.95
N VAL A 66 14.53 14.27 11.70
CA VAL A 66 13.72 14.93 10.67
C VAL A 66 14.12 14.49 9.28
N ASP A 67 15.42 14.45 8.96
CA ASP A 67 15.91 13.98 7.66
C ASP A 67 15.47 12.52 7.41
N PHE A 68 15.50 11.67 8.44
CA PHE A 68 15.04 10.28 8.34
C PHE A 68 13.53 10.17 8.14
N PHE A 69 12.75 11.00 8.85
CA PHE A 69 11.31 11.15 8.62
C PHE A 69 11.01 11.61 7.18
N LEU A 70 11.76 12.58 6.66
CA LEU A 70 11.58 13.10 5.31
C LEU A 70 11.92 12.05 4.23
N MET A 71 12.95 11.23 4.48
CA MET A 71 13.26 10.07 3.65
C MET A 71 12.07 9.09 3.58
N ASP A 72 11.54 8.64 4.73
CA ASP A 72 10.37 7.74 4.76
C ASP A 72 9.12 8.39 4.14
N LYS A 73 8.92 9.69 4.37
CA LYS A 73 7.84 10.46 3.72
C LYS A 73 7.97 10.43 2.19
N SER A 74 9.18 10.56 1.65
CA SER A 74 9.43 10.45 0.21
C SER A 74 9.09 9.06 -0.30
N ILE A 75 9.57 8.01 0.38
CA ILE A 75 9.27 6.60 0.06
C ILE A 75 7.74 6.38 0.06
N ARG A 76 7.05 6.80 1.12
CA ARG A 76 5.58 6.70 1.27
C ARG A 76 4.83 7.38 0.14
N THR A 77 5.28 8.56 -0.27
CA THR A 77 4.66 9.32 -1.36
C THR A 77 4.77 8.56 -2.67
N ASN A 78 5.95 8.04 -3.00
CA ASN A 78 6.18 7.30 -4.23
C ASN A 78 5.43 5.96 -4.24
N ILE A 79 5.38 5.24 -3.11
CA ILE A 79 4.57 4.01 -2.98
C ILE A 79 3.10 4.31 -3.29
N ASN A 80 2.57 5.40 -2.73
CA ASN A 80 1.18 5.79 -2.94
C ASN A 80 0.90 6.11 -4.42
N LEU A 81 1.82 6.78 -5.13
CA LEU A 81 1.69 7.04 -6.57
C LEU A 81 1.65 5.73 -7.38
N ALA A 82 2.58 4.81 -7.15
CA ALA A 82 2.59 3.53 -7.85
C ALA A 82 1.32 2.69 -7.56
N LEU A 83 0.82 2.70 -6.33
CA LEU A 83 -0.40 1.99 -5.96
C LEU A 83 -1.65 2.59 -6.60
N GLN A 84 -1.69 3.91 -6.81
CA GLN A 84 -2.81 4.57 -7.51
C GLN A 84 -2.91 4.10 -8.97
N GLU A 85 -1.79 3.91 -9.66
CA GLU A 85 -1.76 3.36 -11.01
C GLU A 85 -2.31 1.93 -11.05
N ILE A 86 -1.90 1.07 -10.12
CA ILE A 86 -2.43 -0.31 -10.05
C ILE A 86 -3.92 -0.32 -9.70
N GLU A 87 -4.37 0.53 -8.78
CA GLU A 87 -5.78 0.65 -8.43
C GLU A 87 -6.62 1.15 -9.64
N ALA A 88 -6.11 2.12 -10.40
CA ALA A 88 -6.73 2.60 -11.63
C ALA A 88 -6.79 1.51 -12.70
N HIS A 89 -5.71 0.78 -12.91
CA HIS A 89 -5.66 -0.33 -13.86
C HIS A 89 -6.67 -1.43 -13.49
N LEU A 90 -6.75 -1.80 -12.21
CA LEU A 90 -7.73 -2.78 -11.71
C LEU A 90 -9.17 -2.31 -11.94
N ARG A 91 -9.49 -1.03 -11.70
CA ARG A 91 -10.82 -0.45 -11.99
C ARG A 91 -11.18 -0.62 -13.47
N THR A 92 -10.27 -0.25 -14.35
CA THR A 92 -10.47 -0.31 -15.80
C THR A 92 -10.70 -1.74 -16.24
N VAL A 93 -9.81 -2.67 -15.91
CA VAL A 93 -9.92 -4.07 -16.35
C VAL A 93 -11.14 -4.75 -15.75
N LEU A 94 -11.42 -4.59 -14.45
CA LEU A 94 -12.61 -5.21 -13.85
C LEU A 94 -13.89 -4.71 -14.47
N SER A 95 -14.03 -3.39 -14.66
CA SER A 95 -15.25 -2.84 -15.24
C SER A 95 -15.45 -3.27 -16.69
N TYR A 96 -14.36 -3.35 -17.47
CA TYR A 96 -14.37 -3.84 -18.84
C TYR A 96 -14.81 -5.30 -18.91
N VAL A 97 -14.12 -6.21 -18.21
CA VAL A 97 -14.38 -7.66 -18.29
C VAL A 97 -15.79 -8.00 -17.77
N VAL A 98 -16.23 -7.33 -16.69
CA VAL A 98 -17.61 -7.50 -16.18
C VAL A 98 -18.65 -7.06 -17.21
N ALA A 99 -18.42 -5.93 -17.90
CA ALA A 99 -19.35 -5.45 -18.92
C ALA A 99 -19.37 -6.37 -20.15
N GLU A 100 -18.22 -6.92 -20.55
CA GLU A 100 -18.07 -7.84 -21.68
C GLU A 100 -18.73 -9.19 -21.43
N HIS A 101 -18.53 -9.79 -20.25
CA HIS A 101 -19.06 -11.12 -19.92
C HIS A 101 -20.50 -11.13 -19.43
N TYR A 102 -20.96 -10.05 -18.80
CA TYR A 102 -22.33 -9.95 -18.30
C TYR A 102 -23.17 -8.99 -19.13
N THR A 103 -22.84 -7.69 -19.06
CA THR A 103 -23.48 -6.56 -19.77
C THR A 103 -23.19 -5.26 -19.01
N ALA A 104 -23.44 -4.11 -19.65
CA ALA A 104 -23.43 -2.80 -19.00
C ALA A 104 -24.71 -2.48 -18.20
N ASP A 105 -25.79 -3.27 -18.33
CA ASP A 105 -27.06 -3.07 -17.62
C ASP A 105 -26.96 -3.52 -16.14
N GLN A 106 -27.10 -2.57 -15.21
CA GLN A 106 -27.02 -2.79 -13.77
C GLN A 106 -27.98 -3.85 -13.25
N ASN A 107 -29.16 -4.00 -13.86
CA ASN A 107 -30.15 -4.98 -13.43
C ASN A 107 -29.75 -6.41 -13.82
N LYS A 108 -28.77 -6.57 -14.70
CA LYS A 108 -28.28 -7.86 -15.16
C LYS A 108 -26.89 -8.17 -14.59
N TYR A 109 -25.92 -7.25 -14.66
CA TYR A 109 -24.57 -7.55 -14.18
C TYR A 109 -24.48 -7.60 -12.64
N LEU A 110 -25.40 -6.98 -11.89
CA LEU A 110 -25.48 -7.07 -10.42
C LEU A 110 -26.33 -8.26 -9.92
N GLN A 111 -26.74 -9.17 -10.81
CA GLN A 111 -27.44 -10.38 -10.42
C GLN A 111 -26.55 -11.28 -9.56
N ARG A 112 -27.16 -11.93 -8.57
CA ARG A 112 -26.44 -12.66 -7.51
C ARG A 112 -25.70 -13.87 -8.05
N GLU A 113 -26.22 -14.47 -9.12
CA GLU A 113 -25.77 -15.70 -9.76
C GLU A 113 -24.42 -15.51 -10.46
N ASN A 114 -24.15 -14.27 -10.90
CA ASN A 114 -22.89 -13.87 -11.53
C ASN A 114 -21.71 -13.94 -10.54
N TYR A 115 -21.97 -13.83 -9.24
CA TYR A 115 -20.91 -13.76 -8.22
C TYR A 115 -20.80 -15.02 -7.39
N GLU A 116 -19.57 -15.40 -7.06
CA GLU A 116 -19.27 -16.39 -6.04
C GLU A 116 -19.78 -15.97 -4.67
N ARG A 117 -20.16 -16.95 -3.84
CA ARG A 117 -20.74 -16.68 -2.52
C ARG A 117 -19.75 -16.00 -1.56
N GLY A 118 -18.47 -16.39 -1.64
CA GLY A 118 -17.42 -15.98 -0.71
C GLY A 118 -17.64 -16.48 0.72
N ALA A 119 -16.84 -15.99 1.65
CA ALA A 119 -16.92 -16.38 3.06
C ALA A 119 -18.26 -15.93 3.71
N LYS A 120 -18.75 -16.69 4.68
CA LYS A 120 -19.94 -16.34 5.47
C LYS A 120 -19.52 -15.84 6.84
N LYS A 121 -19.94 -14.63 7.22
CA LYS A 121 -19.67 -14.06 8.55
C LYS A 121 -20.92 -13.37 9.09
N PHE A 122 -21.33 -13.73 10.31
CA PHE A 122 -22.53 -13.23 10.98
C PHE A 122 -23.80 -13.41 10.11
N LYS A 123 -24.07 -14.65 9.70
CA LYS A 123 -25.23 -15.06 8.88
C LYS A 123 -25.31 -14.47 7.45
N GLU A 124 -24.47 -13.49 7.11
CA GLU A 124 -24.43 -12.87 5.79
C GLU A 124 -23.20 -13.29 4.97
N SER A 125 -23.39 -13.64 3.69
CA SER A 125 -22.28 -13.94 2.77
C SER A 125 -21.59 -12.68 2.28
N GLU A 126 -20.29 -12.77 1.99
CA GLU A 126 -19.50 -11.68 1.42
C GLU A 126 -20.14 -11.10 0.15
N ARG A 127 -20.70 -11.97 -0.71
CA ARG A 127 -21.49 -11.56 -1.87
C ARG A 127 -22.66 -10.62 -1.54
N SER A 128 -23.43 -10.92 -0.50
CA SER A 128 -24.59 -10.10 -0.13
C SER A 128 -24.13 -8.72 0.35
N LYS A 129 -23.04 -8.68 1.13
CA LYS A 129 -22.41 -7.42 1.58
C LYS A 129 -21.91 -6.60 0.40
N PHE A 130 -21.26 -7.25 -0.56
CA PHE A 130 -20.74 -6.63 -1.77
C PHE A 130 -21.87 -6.04 -2.64
N LEU A 131 -22.90 -6.82 -2.95
CA LEU A 131 -24.02 -6.36 -3.76
C LEU A 131 -24.78 -5.21 -3.09
N ARG A 132 -25.02 -5.28 -1.77
CA ARG A 132 -25.63 -4.15 -1.02
C ARG A 132 -24.81 -2.88 -1.18
N LYS A 133 -23.48 -2.96 -1.14
CA LYS A 133 -22.62 -1.79 -1.37
C LYS A 133 -22.73 -1.28 -2.80
N CYS A 134 -22.79 -2.17 -3.80
CA CYS A 134 -23.01 -1.78 -5.19
C CYS A 134 -24.33 -1.02 -5.35
N TYR A 135 -25.44 -1.56 -4.82
CA TYR A 135 -26.74 -0.88 -4.85
C TYR A 135 -26.73 0.47 -4.12
N LYS A 136 -25.95 0.63 -3.05
CA LYS A 136 -25.76 1.94 -2.42
C LYS A 136 -25.07 2.93 -3.36
N ILE A 137 -24.04 2.50 -4.08
CA ILE A 137 -23.33 3.35 -5.06
C ILE A 137 -24.25 3.74 -6.22
N THR A 138 -25.06 2.81 -6.74
CA THR A 138 -25.99 3.12 -7.84
C THR A 138 -27.06 4.14 -7.45
N GLN A 139 -27.38 4.24 -6.16
CA GLN A 139 -28.32 5.21 -5.60
C GLN A 139 -27.65 6.48 -5.05
N ASP A 140 -26.33 6.62 -5.21
CA ASP A 140 -25.61 7.80 -4.73
C ASP A 140 -26.09 9.07 -5.45
N LYS A 141 -26.21 10.18 -4.70
CA LYS A 141 -26.70 11.47 -5.20
C LYS A 141 -25.58 12.34 -5.76
N THR A 142 -24.33 11.92 -5.63
CA THR A 142 -23.16 12.62 -6.18
C THR A 142 -22.92 12.26 -7.65
N GLN A 143 -22.13 13.09 -8.34
CA GLN A 143 -21.69 12.80 -9.70
C GLN A 143 -20.52 11.81 -9.68
N PRO A 144 -20.41 10.90 -10.67
CA PRO A 144 -21.24 10.79 -11.88
C PRO A 144 -22.49 9.90 -11.75
N TYR A 145 -22.73 9.27 -10.60
CA TYR A 145 -23.80 8.26 -10.44
C TYR A 145 -25.19 8.85 -10.66
N LYS A 146 -25.44 10.04 -10.11
CA LYS A 146 -26.71 10.74 -10.26
C LYS A 146 -27.04 10.99 -11.73
N HIS A 147 -26.11 11.56 -12.49
CA HIS A 147 -26.31 11.83 -13.92
C HIS A 147 -26.62 10.55 -14.70
N TYR A 148 -25.81 9.49 -14.51
CA TYR A 148 -26.01 8.24 -15.23
C TYR A 148 -27.36 7.57 -14.90
N ARG A 149 -27.74 7.55 -13.63
CA ARG A 149 -29.05 7.03 -13.21
C ARG A 149 -30.21 7.85 -13.79
N GLU A 150 -30.16 9.17 -13.73
CA GLU A 150 -31.27 10.05 -14.13
C GLU A 150 -31.38 10.23 -15.64
N LYS A 151 -30.26 10.29 -16.37
CA LYS A 151 -30.23 10.53 -17.83
C LYS A 151 -30.21 9.24 -18.65
N HIS A 152 -29.60 8.17 -18.13
CA HIS A 152 -29.45 6.91 -18.86
C HIS A 152 -30.22 5.75 -18.23
N GLY A 153 -30.89 5.95 -17.08
CA GLY A 153 -31.62 4.90 -16.38
C GLY A 153 -30.73 3.77 -15.85
N ASN A 154 -29.41 3.94 -15.87
CA ASN A 154 -28.44 2.87 -15.65
C ASN A 154 -27.12 3.42 -15.10
N VAL A 155 -26.50 2.68 -14.17
CA VAL A 155 -25.13 2.91 -13.70
C VAL A 155 -24.26 1.76 -14.19
N PRO A 156 -23.52 1.91 -15.30
CA PRO A 156 -22.72 0.81 -15.85
C PRO A 156 -21.46 0.51 -15.01
N PRO A 157 -20.77 -0.62 -15.22
CA PRO A 157 -19.63 -1.04 -14.41
C PRO A 157 -18.51 0.00 -14.26
N TRP A 158 -18.17 0.74 -15.32
CA TRP A 158 -17.10 1.76 -15.31
C TRP A 158 -17.48 3.02 -14.51
N ILE A 159 -18.78 3.25 -14.30
CA ILE A 159 -19.28 4.28 -13.39
C ILE A 159 -19.34 3.74 -11.98
N LEU A 160 -19.83 2.51 -11.79
CA LEU A 160 -19.90 1.85 -10.48
C LEU A 160 -18.55 1.81 -9.75
N VAL A 161 -17.48 1.40 -10.45
CA VAL A 161 -16.14 1.25 -9.84
C VAL A 161 -15.53 2.56 -9.33
N LYS A 162 -16.01 3.73 -9.78
CA LYS A 162 -15.59 5.03 -9.24
C LYS A 162 -15.98 5.20 -7.78
N GLY A 163 -17.05 4.54 -7.33
CA GLY A 163 -17.53 4.60 -5.94
C GLY A 163 -16.90 3.55 -5.03
N MET A 164 -15.96 2.76 -5.56
CA MET A 164 -15.31 1.67 -4.84
C MET A 164 -13.96 2.12 -4.29
N THR A 165 -13.73 1.83 -3.01
CA THR A 165 -12.38 1.84 -2.43
C THR A 165 -11.56 0.69 -2.97
N PHE A 166 -10.23 0.73 -2.82
CA PHE A 166 -9.38 -0.38 -3.25
C PHE A 166 -9.83 -1.73 -2.66
N GLY A 167 -10.15 -1.78 -1.35
CA GLY A 167 -10.67 -2.99 -0.72
C GLY A 167 -11.99 -3.49 -1.34
N HIS A 168 -12.87 -2.60 -1.79
CA HIS A 168 -14.09 -3.00 -2.52
C HIS A 168 -13.79 -3.57 -3.90
N LEU A 169 -12.79 -3.04 -4.62
CA LEU A 169 -12.34 -3.60 -5.91
C LEU A 169 -11.75 -4.99 -5.74
N ILE A 170 -10.97 -5.21 -4.68
CA ILE A 170 -10.41 -6.52 -4.37
C ILE A 170 -11.53 -7.52 -4.06
N THR A 171 -12.53 -7.13 -3.27
CA THR A 171 -13.73 -7.97 -3.07
C THR A 171 -14.49 -8.20 -4.37
N PHE A 172 -14.63 -7.19 -5.23
CA PHE A 172 -15.29 -7.31 -6.53
C PHE A 172 -14.62 -8.36 -7.40
N TYR A 173 -13.28 -8.29 -7.54
CA TYR A 173 -12.46 -9.29 -8.20
C TYR A 173 -12.58 -10.68 -7.55
N LYS A 174 -12.43 -10.76 -6.23
CA LYS A 174 -12.45 -12.03 -5.48
C LYS A 174 -13.75 -12.80 -5.65
N LEU A 175 -14.87 -12.10 -5.83
CA LEU A 175 -16.18 -12.72 -6.01
C LEU A 175 -16.52 -13.04 -7.47
N GLN A 176 -15.65 -12.73 -8.43
CA GLN A 176 -15.88 -13.12 -9.83
C GLN A 176 -15.77 -14.64 -10.04
N LYS A 177 -16.40 -15.12 -11.12
CA LYS A 177 -16.24 -16.48 -11.62
C LYS A 177 -14.80 -16.74 -12.08
N SER A 178 -14.41 -18.01 -12.10
CA SER A 178 -13.02 -18.42 -12.38
C SER A 178 -12.50 -17.90 -13.73
N HIS A 179 -13.32 -17.95 -14.79
CA HIS A 179 -12.93 -17.48 -16.13
C HIS A 179 -12.73 -15.95 -16.17
N ILE A 180 -13.59 -15.17 -15.51
CA ILE A 180 -13.43 -13.71 -15.39
C ILE A 180 -12.17 -13.37 -14.60
N LYS A 181 -11.87 -14.08 -13.50
CA LYS A 181 -10.62 -13.86 -12.76
C LYS A 181 -9.40 -14.09 -13.64
N THR A 182 -9.40 -15.19 -14.40
CA THR A 182 -8.32 -15.49 -15.36
C THR A 182 -8.13 -14.34 -16.34
N GLU A 183 -9.20 -13.85 -16.94
CA GLU A 183 -9.10 -12.77 -17.93
C GLU A 183 -8.66 -11.44 -17.32
N VAL A 184 -9.11 -11.11 -16.12
CA VAL A 184 -8.64 -9.93 -15.38
C VAL A 184 -7.12 -10.02 -15.14
N ILE A 185 -6.62 -11.17 -14.68
CA ILE A 185 -5.18 -11.38 -14.50
C ILE A 185 -4.45 -11.26 -15.85
N GLN A 186 -4.94 -11.91 -16.89
CA GLN A 186 -4.34 -11.87 -18.22
C GLN A 186 -4.21 -10.43 -18.74
N ARG A 187 -5.27 -9.63 -18.64
CA ARG A 187 -5.24 -8.22 -19.09
C ARG A 187 -4.32 -7.37 -18.24
N MET A 188 -4.28 -7.60 -16.92
CA MET A 188 -3.43 -6.83 -16.01
C MET A 188 -1.95 -7.18 -16.09
N THR A 189 -1.58 -8.39 -16.53
CA THR A 189 -0.21 -8.92 -16.43
C THR A 189 0.39 -9.29 -17.79
N GLY A 190 -0.46 -9.63 -18.75
CA GLY A 190 -0.06 -10.23 -20.02
C GLY A 190 0.26 -11.70 -20.00
N LEU A 191 0.06 -12.39 -18.88
CA LEU A 191 0.27 -13.83 -18.83
C LEU A 191 -0.74 -14.54 -19.74
N ASP A 192 -0.27 -15.54 -20.46
CA ASP A 192 -1.14 -16.40 -21.25
C ASP A 192 -2.12 -17.15 -20.34
N LYS A 193 -3.34 -17.33 -20.84
CA LYS A 193 -4.46 -17.94 -20.11
C LYS A 193 -4.08 -19.30 -19.50
N GLU A 194 -3.28 -20.07 -20.22
CA GLU A 194 -2.80 -21.42 -19.83
C GLU A 194 -1.90 -21.40 -18.60
N ASN A 195 -1.21 -20.27 -18.36
CA ASN A 195 -0.33 -20.07 -17.21
C ASN A 195 -1.08 -19.50 -15.98
N ILE A 196 -2.41 -19.35 -16.05
CA ILE A 196 -3.23 -18.76 -14.97
C ILE A 196 -4.13 -19.84 -14.36
N ASP A 197 -3.50 -20.69 -13.56
CA ASP A 197 -4.16 -21.71 -12.76
C ASP A 197 -4.82 -21.14 -11.48
N ASN A 198 -5.29 -22.02 -10.59
CA ASN A 198 -5.88 -21.59 -9.33
C ASN A 198 -4.85 -21.02 -8.34
N ASP A 199 -3.60 -21.47 -8.37
CA ASP A 199 -2.55 -21.00 -7.48
C ASP A 199 -2.16 -19.56 -7.83
N ILE A 200 -2.06 -19.23 -9.11
CA ILE A 200 -1.89 -17.85 -9.59
C ILE A 200 -3.10 -17.00 -9.18
N LYS A 201 -4.33 -17.49 -9.31
CA LYS A 201 -5.51 -16.71 -8.85
C LYS A 201 -5.47 -16.40 -7.37
N GLN A 202 -5.06 -17.35 -6.53
CA GLN A 202 -4.89 -17.11 -5.09
C GLN A 202 -3.74 -16.14 -4.80
N LEU A 203 -2.62 -16.26 -5.53
CA LEU A 203 -1.52 -15.31 -5.46
C LEU A 203 -2.01 -13.89 -5.73
N PHE A 204 -2.77 -13.65 -6.79
CA PHE A 204 -3.27 -12.29 -7.11
C PHE A 204 -4.23 -11.75 -6.04
N ILE A 205 -5.09 -12.58 -5.46
CA ILE A 205 -5.92 -12.17 -4.32
C ILE A 205 -5.03 -11.74 -3.15
N ASN A 206 -4.00 -12.53 -2.83
CA ASN A 206 -3.07 -12.26 -1.75
C ASN A 206 -2.22 -10.99 -2.01
N VAL A 207 -1.66 -10.84 -3.21
CA VAL A 207 -0.94 -9.64 -3.67
C VAL A 207 -1.82 -8.40 -3.53
N PHE A 208 -3.07 -8.45 -4.00
CA PHE A 208 -3.95 -7.29 -3.86
C PHE A 208 -4.19 -6.89 -2.40
N TYR A 209 -4.39 -7.84 -1.49
CA TYR A 209 -4.53 -7.54 -0.06
C TYR A 209 -3.22 -7.05 0.57
N PHE A 210 -2.06 -7.52 0.11
CA PHE A 210 -0.75 -7.02 0.50
C PHE A 210 -0.56 -5.56 0.06
N LEU A 211 -0.86 -5.24 -1.20
CA LEU A 211 -0.86 -3.87 -1.72
C LEU A 211 -1.86 -2.97 -0.96
N LEU A 212 -3.02 -3.49 -0.58
CA LEU A 212 -4.00 -2.77 0.25
C LEU A 212 -3.42 -2.40 1.62
N SER A 213 -2.63 -3.28 2.25
CA SER A 213 -1.94 -2.97 3.52
C SER A 213 -1.03 -1.76 3.37
N TYR A 214 -0.23 -1.69 2.30
CA TYR A 214 0.62 -0.53 2.02
C TYR A 214 -0.19 0.72 1.67
N ARG A 215 -1.23 0.60 0.84
CA ARG A 215 -2.12 1.72 0.50
C ARG A 215 -2.73 2.35 1.74
N ASN A 216 -3.26 1.52 2.65
CA ASN A 216 -3.86 1.99 3.90
C ASN A 216 -2.80 2.59 4.83
N ARG A 217 -1.61 1.98 4.93
CA ARG A 217 -0.50 2.54 5.70
C ARG A 217 -0.13 3.94 5.22
N CYS A 218 0.00 4.13 3.91
CA CYS A 218 0.28 5.42 3.29
C CYS A 218 -0.82 6.45 3.58
N ALA A 219 -2.09 6.04 3.41
CA ALA A 219 -3.25 6.91 3.65
C ALA A 219 -3.39 7.36 5.12
N HIS A 220 -2.85 6.59 6.06
CA HIS A 220 -2.80 6.92 7.49
C HIS A 220 -1.47 7.58 7.91
N LEU A 221 -0.66 8.05 6.95
CA LEU A 221 0.65 8.69 7.19
C LEU A 221 1.65 7.83 7.96
N GLY A 222 1.42 6.51 8.05
CA GLY A 222 2.28 5.64 8.84
C GLY A 222 3.63 5.39 8.16
N ARG A 223 4.62 5.04 8.99
CA ARG A 223 5.97 4.62 8.59
C ARG A 223 5.94 3.44 7.63
N VAL A 224 6.70 3.51 6.53
CA VAL A 224 6.67 2.51 5.44
C VAL A 224 8.00 1.79 5.18
N TYR A 225 9.16 2.39 5.49
CA TYR A 225 10.48 1.83 5.14
C TYR A 225 10.70 0.43 5.72
N ASN A 226 10.17 0.17 6.92
CA ASN A 226 10.22 -1.12 7.61
C ASN A 226 8.82 -1.71 7.86
N PHE A 227 7.83 -1.35 7.03
CA PHE A 227 6.47 -1.83 7.24
C PHE A 227 6.32 -3.32 6.92
N THR A 228 5.71 -4.04 7.85
CA THR A 228 5.33 -5.45 7.71
C THR A 228 3.84 -5.63 7.98
N THR A 229 3.24 -6.67 7.41
CA THR A 229 1.83 -7.00 7.66
C THR A 229 1.67 -8.49 7.99
N GLU A 230 1.14 -8.77 9.19
CA GLU A 230 0.91 -10.17 9.61
C GLU A 230 -0.28 -10.82 8.90
N LYS A 231 -1.34 -10.03 8.67
CA LYS A 231 -2.59 -10.57 8.08
C LYS A 231 -2.50 -10.81 6.58
N ASN A 232 -1.73 -9.99 5.88
CA ASN A 232 -1.71 -9.95 4.42
C ASN A 232 -0.30 -10.15 3.85
N LYS A 233 0.58 -10.86 4.57
CA LYS A 233 1.89 -11.25 4.04
C LYS A 233 1.74 -12.04 2.74
N ILE A 234 2.73 -11.95 1.87
CA ILE A 234 2.74 -12.77 0.66
C ILE A 234 2.96 -14.22 1.05
N ASN A 235 2.06 -15.10 0.62
CA ASN A 235 2.17 -16.54 0.80
C ASN A 235 3.16 -17.11 -0.21
N TYR A 236 3.91 -18.14 0.21
CA TYR A 236 4.83 -18.82 -0.71
C TYR A 236 4.11 -19.26 -1.98
N ASN A 237 4.72 -18.92 -3.10
CA ASN A 237 4.25 -19.25 -4.43
C ASN A 237 5.46 -19.28 -5.35
N LYS A 238 5.68 -20.41 -6.04
CA LYS A 238 6.87 -20.64 -6.87
C LYS A 238 7.01 -19.59 -7.98
N PHE A 239 5.91 -19.22 -8.65
CA PHE A 239 5.93 -18.20 -9.70
C PHE A 239 6.39 -16.83 -9.19
N PHE A 240 6.01 -16.46 -7.97
CA PHE A 240 6.43 -15.20 -7.37
C PHE A 240 7.86 -15.27 -6.78
N HIS A 241 8.12 -16.23 -5.90
CA HIS A 241 9.33 -16.26 -5.08
C HIS A 241 10.58 -16.65 -5.88
N ASN A 242 10.45 -17.47 -6.92
CA ASN A 242 11.57 -17.79 -7.79
C ASN A 242 12.11 -16.53 -8.50
N ARG A 243 11.24 -15.56 -8.81
CA ARG A 243 11.65 -14.25 -9.39
C ARG A 243 12.43 -13.40 -8.40
N LEU A 244 12.25 -13.63 -7.10
CA LEU A 244 13.02 -12.99 -6.03
C LEU A 244 14.29 -13.76 -5.68
N HIS A 245 14.56 -14.91 -6.32
CA HIS A 245 15.59 -15.87 -5.91
C HIS A 245 15.42 -16.36 -4.46
N ILE A 246 14.17 -16.58 -4.04
CA ILE A 246 13.82 -17.05 -2.69
C ILE A 246 13.30 -18.49 -2.79
N THR A 247 13.99 -19.42 -2.13
CA THR A 247 13.55 -20.82 -2.03
C THR A 247 12.43 -20.96 -0.99
N GLU A 248 11.80 -22.13 -0.95
CA GLU A 248 10.81 -22.43 0.10
C GLU A 248 11.44 -22.40 1.51
N GLU A 249 12.70 -22.80 1.63
CA GLU A 249 13.43 -22.77 2.89
C GLU A 249 13.74 -21.34 3.33
N ASP A 250 14.20 -20.49 2.40
CA ASP A 250 14.38 -19.06 2.66
C ASP A 250 13.08 -18.40 3.10
N TYR A 251 11.96 -18.75 2.46
CA TYR A 251 10.64 -18.26 2.83
C TYR A 251 10.24 -18.70 4.25
N LYS A 252 10.49 -19.96 4.63
CA LYS A 252 10.25 -20.46 5.99
C LYS A 252 11.06 -19.69 7.04
N ASN A 253 12.25 -19.23 6.65
CA ASN A 253 13.10 -18.35 7.46
C ASN A 253 12.68 -16.86 7.43
N GLY A 254 11.52 -16.54 6.85
CA GLY A 254 10.91 -15.20 6.89
C GLY A 254 11.14 -14.34 5.64
N GLN A 255 11.92 -14.81 4.67
CA GLN A 255 12.25 -14.02 3.48
C GLN A 255 11.07 -13.94 2.49
N GLY A 256 10.93 -12.81 1.80
CA GLY A 256 9.92 -12.63 0.73
C GLY A 256 8.47 -12.46 1.20
N GLN A 257 8.20 -12.53 2.50
CA GLN A 257 6.85 -12.40 3.06
C GLN A 257 6.34 -10.95 3.10
N ASN A 258 7.26 -9.97 3.27
CA ASN A 258 6.97 -8.58 3.59
C ASN A 258 8.09 -7.63 3.09
N GLY A 259 7.97 -6.34 3.42
CA GLY A 259 9.00 -5.33 3.17
C GLY A 259 8.94 -4.70 1.77
N LEU A 260 9.77 -3.68 1.56
CA LEU A 260 9.79 -2.89 0.33
C LEU A 260 10.15 -3.74 -0.89
N ARG A 261 11.08 -4.70 -0.74
CA ARG A 261 11.45 -5.61 -1.82
C ARG A 261 10.26 -6.44 -2.31
N ALA A 262 9.50 -7.05 -1.40
CA ALA A 262 8.29 -7.81 -1.77
C ALA A 262 7.21 -6.90 -2.39
N LEU A 263 7.08 -5.64 -1.93
CA LEU A 263 6.20 -4.65 -2.53
C LEU A 263 6.58 -4.33 -3.97
N ILE A 264 7.84 -3.97 -4.22
CA ILE A 264 8.30 -3.60 -5.55
C ILE A 264 8.13 -4.78 -6.51
N PHE A 265 8.54 -5.99 -6.12
CA PHE A 265 8.34 -7.19 -6.93
C PHE A 265 6.86 -7.51 -7.18
N SER A 266 5.99 -7.31 -6.17
CA SER A 266 4.53 -7.44 -6.37
C SER A 266 4.02 -6.49 -7.43
N LEU A 267 4.53 -5.25 -7.47
CA LEU A 267 4.13 -4.27 -8.47
C LEU A 267 4.62 -4.64 -9.88
N THR A 268 5.78 -5.30 -10.01
CA THR A 268 6.27 -5.78 -11.33
C THR A 268 5.40 -6.86 -11.97
N LEU A 269 4.46 -7.46 -11.24
CA LEU A 269 3.51 -8.42 -11.81
C LEU A 269 2.56 -7.77 -12.82
N PHE A 270 2.36 -6.45 -12.70
CA PHE A 270 1.36 -5.73 -13.46
C PHE A 270 1.99 -5.01 -14.65
N LYS A 271 1.35 -5.13 -15.81
CA LYS A 271 1.59 -4.26 -16.95
C LYS A 271 1.19 -2.84 -16.58
N THR A 272 2.02 -1.91 -17.00
CA THR A 272 1.79 -0.48 -16.83
C THR A 272 2.00 0.21 -18.18
N TRP A 273 1.41 1.39 -18.35
CA TRP A 273 1.52 2.18 -19.57
C TRP A 273 2.27 3.47 -19.28
N GLY A 274 3.11 3.90 -20.22
CA GLY A 274 3.89 5.14 -20.13
C GLY A 274 5.35 4.94 -20.52
N PRO A 275 6.10 6.03 -20.75
CA PRO A 275 7.51 5.97 -21.13
C PRO A 275 8.41 5.43 -20.01
N VAL A 276 7.98 5.55 -18.76
CA VAL A 276 8.66 4.98 -17.58
C VAL A 276 7.64 4.18 -16.79
N SER A 277 7.92 2.91 -16.52
CA SER A 277 7.09 2.07 -15.66
C SER A 277 6.98 2.71 -14.26
N PRO A 278 5.77 2.88 -13.69
CA PRO A 278 5.57 3.34 -12.31
C PRO A 278 6.39 2.55 -11.29
N VAL A 279 6.68 1.28 -11.57
CA VAL A 279 7.49 0.42 -10.70
C VAL A 279 8.98 0.76 -10.80
N GLY A 280 9.47 0.99 -12.03
CA GLY A 280 10.84 1.46 -12.25
C GLY A 280 11.06 2.83 -11.62
N LEU A 281 10.11 3.76 -11.81
CA LEU A 281 10.14 5.07 -11.18
C LEU A 281 10.11 4.97 -9.65
N LEU A 282 9.23 4.14 -9.09
CA LEU A 282 9.17 3.91 -7.64
C LEU A 282 10.52 3.44 -7.10
N ASN A 283 11.12 2.43 -7.75
CA ASN A 283 12.38 1.85 -7.30
C ASN A 283 13.50 2.89 -7.33
N PHE A 284 13.62 3.65 -8.42
CA PHE A 284 14.57 4.77 -8.53
C PHE A 284 14.35 5.81 -7.43
N GLN A 285 13.11 6.24 -7.19
CA GLN A 285 12.79 7.26 -6.20
C GLN A 285 13.05 6.80 -4.75
N ILE A 286 12.85 5.52 -4.45
CA ILE A 286 13.21 4.96 -3.14
C ILE A 286 14.73 4.98 -2.97
N MET A 287 15.49 4.57 -3.98
CA MET A 287 16.96 4.60 -3.93
C MET A 287 17.47 6.03 -3.77
N GLU A 288 16.96 6.98 -4.54
CA GLU A 288 17.34 8.39 -4.44
C GLU A 288 17.05 8.96 -3.06
N ALA A 289 15.90 8.63 -2.46
CA ALA A 289 15.57 9.07 -1.10
C ALA A 289 16.57 8.51 -0.06
N ILE A 290 16.88 7.21 -0.14
CA ILE A 290 17.82 6.55 0.77
C ILE A 290 19.24 7.10 0.56
N ASN A 291 19.69 7.21 -0.68
CA ASN A 291 21.03 7.73 -1.01
C ASN A 291 21.19 9.18 -0.54
N SER A 292 20.18 10.03 -0.75
CA SER A 292 20.18 11.42 -0.27
C SER A 292 20.30 11.52 1.24
N TYR A 293 19.68 10.60 1.98
CA TYR A 293 19.82 10.51 3.44
C TYR A 293 21.22 10.02 3.84
N LEU A 294 21.70 8.93 3.22
CA LEU A 294 22.99 8.33 3.53
C LEU A 294 24.20 9.19 3.12
N LEU A 295 24.03 10.13 2.18
CA LEU A 295 25.03 11.15 1.89
C LEU A 295 25.30 12.06 3.10
N LYS A 296 24.30 12.28 3.95
CA LYS A 296 24.43 13.07 5.19
C LYS A 296 24.81 12.21 6.40
N TYR A 297 24.33 10.97 6.45
CA TYR A 297 24.48 10.05 7.59
C TYR A 297 24.97 8.66 7.12
N PRO A 298 26.21 8.55 6.62
CA PRO A 298 26.72 7.31 6.03
C PRO A 298 26.78 6.14 7.04
N GLU A 299 26.88 6.43 8.34
CA GLU A 299 26.91 5.47 9.42
C GLU A 299 25.61 4.66 9.59
N ASP A 300 24.49 5.16 9.05
CA ASP A 300 23.19 4.49 9.17
C ASP A 300 22.94 3.42 8.09
N ARG A 301 23.88 3.22 7.17
CA ARG A 301 23.73 2.33 6.01
C ARG A 301 23.28 0.92 6.40
N ASP A 302 23.96 0.30 7.37
CA ASP A 302 23.68 -1.07 7.79
C ASP A 302 22.30 -1.17 8.46
N TYR A 303 21.95 -0.18 9.28
CA TYR A 303 20.63 -0.11 9.91
C TYR A 303 19.54 -0.01 8.85
N ILE A 304 19.68 0.90 7.88
CA ILE A 304 18.68 1.07 6.81
C ILE A 304 18.55 -0.21 5.98
N ASN A 305 19.67 -0.80 5.56
CA ASN A 305 19.68 -2.04 4.78
C ASN A 305 18.98 -3.19 5.53
N GLN A 306 19.22 -3.32 6.84
CA GLN A 306 18.53 -4.31 7.66
C GLN A 306 17.01 -4.05 7.70
N GLN A 307 16.61 -2.79 7.87
CA GLN A 307 15.21 -2.43 8.05
C GLN A 307 14.37 -2.54 6.76
N ILE A 308 14.97 -2.30 5.59
CA ILE A 308 14.28 -2.42 4.30
C ILE A 308 14.28 -3.86 3.74
N GLY A 309 15.02 -4.78 4.37
CA GLY A 309 15.09 -6.20 4.01
C GLY A 309 16.17 -6.55 2.99
N GLY A 310 17.33 -5.86 3.05
CA GLY A 310 18.49 -6.05 2.18
C GLY A 310 18.67 -4.91 1.16
N GLU A 311 19.71 -4.99 0.32
CA GLU A 311 19.92 -4.00 -0.73
C GLU A 311 18.77 -4.01 -1.74
N LEU A 312 18.26 -2.82 -2.07
CA LEU A 312 17.27 -2.67 -3.14
C LEU A 312 17.97 -2.88 -4.48
N ILE A 313 17.59 -3.94 -5.17
CA ILE A 313 18.14 -4.25 -6.49
C ILE A 313 17.50 -3.32 -7.53
N PRO A 314 18.28 -2.64 -8.39
CA PRO A 314 17.75 -1.88 -9.51
C PRO A 314 16.92 -2.80 -10.41
N ILE A 315 15.66 -2.41 -10.62
CA ILE A 315 14.77 -3.02 -11.60
C ILE A 315 14.84 -2.11 -12.80
N VAL A 316 15.55 -2.57 -13.82
CA VAL A 316 15.68 -1.92 -15.14
C VAL A 316 14.42 -2.19 -15.94
#